data_AF-A0AA42LBI1-F1
#
_entry.id   AF-A0AA42LBI1-F1
#
_cell.length_a   1.000
_cell.length_b   1.000
_cell.length_c   1.000
_cell.angle_alpha   90.00
_cell.angle_beta   90.00
_cell.angle_gamma   90.00
#
_symmetry.space_group_name_H-M   'P 1'
#
loop_
_entity.id
_entity.type
_entity.pdbx_description
1 polymer ?
#
loop_
_entity_poly.entity_id
_entity_poly.type
_entity_poly.pdbx_seq_one_letter_code
_entity_poly.pdbx_strand_id
1 'polypeptide(L)'
;MKIMIGIDTGVKTGFAVAADRGKGGELEQVESLSITQAMSKVKDSIQTWGTQNVCLYIEDARQRTWFTGGREKAQGVGSVKRDAQIWEDWCKEQGYLYKMIHPAANATKKKATDFFRMTGWKGRTNEHARDAAMLVFQRIAKF
;
A
#
# COMPACT_ATOMS: atom_id res chain seq x y z
N MET A 1 0.01 13.45 15.51
CA MET A 1 0.31 12.10 15.01
C MET A 1 -0.27 11.98 13.62
N LYS A 2 0.46 11.41 12.67
CA LYS A 2 0.00 11.24 11.29
C LYS A 2 0.01 9.76 10.94
N ILE A 3 -1.05 9.30 10.29
CA ILE A 3 -1.24 7.90 9.91
C ILE A 3 -1.03 7.77 8.41
N MET A 4 -0.23 6.80 8.02
CA MET A 4 0.09 6.50 6.62
C MET A 4 -0.38 5.08 6.34
N ILE A 5 -1.17 4.93 5.28
CA ILE A 5 -1.70 3.63 4.88
C ILE A 5 -1.05 3.24 3.56
N GLY A 6 -0.25 2.19 3.55
CA GLY A 6 0.34 1.61 2.35
C GLY A 6 -0.63 0.62 1.70
N ILE A 7 -0.84 0.76 0.40
CA ILE A 7 -1.73 -0.09 -0.41
C ILE A 7 -0.94 -0.63 -1.61
N ASP A 8 -0.78 -1.95 -1.67
CA ASP A 8 -0.35 -2.65 -2.87
C ASP A 8 -1.59 -3.14 -3.63
N THR A 9 -1.80 -2.62 -4.84
CA THR A 9 -3.03 -2.82 -5.61
C THR A 9 -3.04 -4.17 -6.31
N GLY A 10 -4.16 -4.87 -6.23
CA GLY A 10 -4.40 -6.14 -6.91
C GLY A 10 -5.49 -6.95 -6.23
N VAL A 11 -5.84 -8.10 -6.83
CA VAL A 11 -6.85 -9.04 -6.31
C VAL A 11 -6.59 -9.43 -4.85
N LYS A 12 -5.31 -9.65 -4.50
CA LYS A 12 -4.83 -9.71 -3.12
C LYS A 12 -4.18 -8.38 -2.80
N THR A 13 -4.95 -7.48 -2.21
CA THR A 13 -4.47 -6.16 -1.84
C THR A 13 -3.54 -6.26 -0.64
N GLY A 14 -2.34 -5.73 -0.75
CA GLY A 14 -1.46 -5.53 0.41
C GLY A 14 -1.93 -4.31 1.20
N PHE A 15 -1.99 -4.43 2.51
CA PHE A 15 -2.43 -3.36 3.39
C PHE A 15 -1.46 -3.21 4.55
N ALA A 16 -0.98 -1.98 4.76
CA ALA A 16 -0.14 -1.67 5.90
C ALA A 16 -0.51 -0.32 6.51
N VAL A 17 -0.44 -0.22 7.83
CA VAL A 17 -0.63 1.03 8.57
C VAL A 17 0.68 1.36 9.27
N ALA A 18 1.11 2.60 9.12
CA ALA A 18 2.23 3.15 9.87
C ALA A 18 1.83 4.46 10.54
N ALA A 19 2.27 4.66 11.78
CA ALA A 19 2.11 5.92 12.50
C ALA A 19 3.44 6.69 12.47
N ASP A 20 3.41 7.95 12.05
CA ASP A 20 4.52 8.88 12.24
C ASP A 20 4.31 9.68 13.53
N ARG A 21 5.22 9.42 14.48
CA ARG A 21 5.30 10.10 15.79
C ARG A 21 6.50 11.05 15.87
N GLY A 22 7.04 11.48 14.72
CA GLY A 22 8.16 12.41 14.59
C GLY A 22 9.50 11.75 14.27
N LYS A 23 9.53 10.42 14.05
CA LYS A 23 10.73 9.64 13.71
C LYS A 23 10.57 8.88 12.39
N GLY A 24 9.49 9.12 11.64
CA GLY A 24 9.10 8.34 10.47
C GLY A 24 8.10 7.25 10.82
N GLY A 25 7.52 6.63 9.78
CA GLY A 25 6.45 5.64 9.91
C GLY A 25 6.88 4.37 10.63
N GLU A 26 6.33 4.15 11.82
CA GLU A 26 6.40 2.91 12.58
C GLU A 26 5.22 2.01 12.19
N LEU A 27 5.50 0.78 11.74
CA LEU A 27 4.45 -0.16 11.29
C LEU A 27 3.61 -0.64 12.48
N GLU A 28 2.30 -0.47 12.39
CA GLU A 28 1.32 -0.94 13.39
C GLU A 28 0.50 -2.12 12.85
N GLN A 29 0.33 -2.21 11.54
CA GLN A 29 -0.44 -3.27 10.89
C GLN A 29 0.18 -3.61 9.54
N VAL A 30 0.27 -4.90 9.23
CA VAL A 30 0.74 -5.40 7.93
C VAL A 30 0.01 -6.70 7.62
N GLU A 31 -0.77 -6.71 6.55
CA GLU A 31 -1.58 -7.87 6.15
C GLU A 31 -1.94 -7.81 4.66
N SER A 32 -2.70 -8.81 4.20
CA SER A 32 -3.22 -8.86 2.85
C SER A 32 -4.69 -9.22 2.89
N LEU A 33 -5.49 -8.49 2.13
CA LEU A 33 -6.95 -8.45 2.17
C LEU A 33 -7.54 -8.42 0.76
N SER A 34 -8.86 -8.57 0.64
CA SER A 34 -9.55 -8.13 -0.56
C SER A 34 -9.58 -6.59 -0.64
N ILE A 35 -9.80 -6.06 -1.84
CA ILE A 35 -9.95 -4.61 -2.04
C ILE A 35 -11.05 -4.00 -1.16
N THR A 36 -12.19 -4.68 -1.02
CA THR A 36 -13.32 -4.19 -0.22
C THR A 36 -13.01 -4.18 1.28
N GLN A 37 -12.33 -5.22 1.78
CA GLN A 37 -11.87 -5.27 3.16
C GLN A 37 -10.83 -4.19 3.46
N ALA A 38 -9.91 -3.94 2.53
CA ALA A 38 -8.93 -2.87 2.65
C ALA A 38 -9.61 -1.49 2.68
N MET A 39 -10.59 -1.23 1.79
CA MET A 39 -11.36 0.01 1.79
C MET A 39 -12.15 0.22 3.09
N SER A 40 -12.76 -0.83 3.64
CA SER A 40 -13.42 -0.76 4.96
C SER A 40 -12.44 -0.35 6.06
N LYS A 41 -11.24 -0.95 6.12
CA LYS A 41 -10.22 -0.58 7.11
C LYS A 41 -9.71 0.86 6.95
N VAL A 42 -9.61 1.35 5.71
CA VAL A 42 -9.29 2.77 5.47
C VAL A 42 -10.39 3.66 6.05
N LYS A 43 -11.67 3.34 5.80
CA LYS A 43 -12.79 4.10 6.37
C LYS A 43 -12.74 4.11 7.89
N ASP A 44 -12.52 2.96 8.52
CA ASP A 44 -12.41 2.85 9.98
C ASP A 44 -11.24 3.69 10.52
N SER A 45 -10.10 3.66 9.83
CA SER A 45 -8.93 4.48 10.17
C SER A 45 -9.23 5.98 10.06
N ILE A 46 -9.92 6.40 9.01
CA ILE A 46 -10.32 7.80 8.79
C ILE A 46 -11.35 8.24 9.83
N GLN A 47 -12.32 7.39 10.19
CA GLN A 47 -13.28 7.68 11.26
C GLN A 47 -12.59 7.82 12.62
N THR A 48 -11.56 7.01 12.87
CA THR A 48 -10.81 7.03 14.14
C THR A 48 -9.90 8.25 14.25
N TRP A 49 -9.17 8.60 13.19
CA TRP A 49 -8.08 9.60 13.25
C TRP A 49 -8.41 10.93 12.57
N GLY A 50 -9.46 10.98 11.74
CA GLY A 50 -9.82 12.14 10.92
C GLY A 50 -9.09 12.17 9.57
N THR A 51 -9.78 12.58 8.52
CA THR A 51 -9.30 12.58 7.12
C THR A 51 -8.00 13.37 6.94
N GLN A 52 -7.81 14.47 7.67
CA GLN A 52 -6.61 15.31 7.62
C GLN A 52 -5.35 14.68 8.26
N ASN A 53 -5.53 13.60 9.01
CA ASN A 53 -4.46 12.91 9.71
C ASN A 53 -4.09 11.58 9.04
N VAL A 54 -4.84 11.13 8.04
CA VAL A 54 -4.62 9.86 7.34
C VAL A 54 -4.27 10.15 5.88
N CYS A 55 -3.17 9.57 5.38
CA CYS A 55 -2.84 9.61 3.96
C CYS A 55 -2.56 8.22 3.41
N LEU A 56 -3.18 7.91 2.27
CA LEU A 56 -2.97 6.68 1.54
C LEU A 56 -1.78 6.79 0.60
N TYR A 57 -0.92 5.78 0.60
CA TYR A 57 0.19 5.61 -0.33
C TYR A 57 -0.10 4.37 -1.16
N ILE A 58 -0.50 4.59 -2.41
CA ILE A 58 -1.08 3.55 -3.26
C ILE A 58 -0.10 3.26 -4.39
N GLU A 59 0.32 2.01 -4.55
CA GLU A 59 1.14 1.61 -5.70
C GLU A 59 0.36 1.81 -7.02
N ASP A 60 0.98 2.46 -7.99
CA ASP A 60 0.38 2.72 -9.30
C ASP A 60 0.97 1.84 -10.39
N ALA A 61 0.38 0.66 -10.56
CA ALA A 61 0.79 -0.29 -11.60
C ALA A 61 0.70 0.27 -13.05
N ARG A 62 0.00 1.39 -13.29
CA ARG A 62 -0.08 2.02 -14.62
C ARG A 62 1.26 2.63 -15.02
N GLN A 63 2.08 3.06 -14.06
CA GLN A 63 3.39 3.67 -14.32
C GLN A 63 4.49 2.64 -14.64
N ARG A 64 4.21 1.34 -14.54
CA ARG A 64 5.18 0.29 -14.89
C ARG A 64 5.45 0.28 -16.41
N THR A 65 6.67 0.61 -16.81
CA THR A 65 7.10 0.72 -18.23
C THR A 65 7.69 -0.57 -18.80
N TRP A 66 8.00 -1.57 -17.96
CA TRP A 66 8.55 -2.87 -18.37
C TRP A 66 7.60 -4.02 -18.01
N PHE A 67 7.20 -4.80 -19.00
CA PHE A 67 6.45 -6.04 -18.82
C PHE A 67 7.28 -7.21 -19.34
N THR A 68 7.66 -8.13 -18.45
CA THR A 68 8.36 -9.37 -18.82
C THR A 68 7.41 -10.56 -18.80
N GLY A 69 6.90 -10.98 -19.97
CA GLY A 69 6.22 -12.27 -20.15
C GLY A 69 5.14 -12.30 -21.22
N GLY A 70 4.57 -13.49 -21.44
CA GLY A 70 3.58 -13.79 -22.48
C GLY A 70 2.16 -13.29 -22.19
N ARG A 71 1.22 -13.71 -23.04
CA ARG A 71 -0.19 -13.26 -23.08
C ARG A 71 -0.93 -13.27 -21.72
N GLU A 72 -0.68 -14.27 -20.86
CA GLU A 72 -1.33 -14.38 -19.55
C GLU A 72 -0.96 -13.23 -18.59
N LYS A 73 0.32 -12.81 -18.61
CA LYS A 73 0.76 -11.66 -17.82
C LYS A 73 0.17 -10.36 -18.36
N ALA A 74 -0.04 -10.25 -19.66
CA ALA A 74 -0.69 -9.07 -20.25
C ALA A 74 -2.15 -8.90 -19.78
N GLN A 75 -2.89 -10.00 -19.60
CA GLN A 75 -4.24 -9.97 -19.02
C GLN A 75 -4.22 -9.58 -17.53
N GLY A 76 -3.27 -10.13 -16.76
CA GLY A 76 -3.08 -9.74 -15.35
C GLY A 76 -2.74 -8.26 -15.19
N VAL A 77 -1.94 -7.69 -16.09
CA VAL A 77 -1.57 -6.26 -16.10
C VAL A 77 -2.80 -5.37 -16.28
N GLY A 78 -3.74 -5.75 -17.14
CA GLY A 78 -4.99 -5.01 -17.31
C GLY A 78 -5.82 -4.95 -16.02
N SER A 79 -5.90 -6.07 -15.29
CA SER A 79 -6.61 -6.13 -14.00
C SER A 79 -5.98 -5.21 -12.95
N VAL A 80 -4.66 -5.27 -12.78
CA VAL A 80 -3.98 -4.47 -11.75
C VAL A 80 -4.07 -2.97 -12.06
N LYS A 81 -4.00 -2.58 -13.34
CA LYS A 81 -4.23 -1.18 -13.75
C LYS A 81 -5.65 -0.70 -13.41
N ARG A 82 -6.65 -1.56 -13.58
CA ARG A 82 -8.03 -1.26 -13.19
C ARG A 82 -8.15 -1.10 -11.67
N ASP A 83 -7.53 -1.97 -10.89
CA ASP A 83 -7.57 -1.89 -9.42
C ASP A 83 -6.94 -0.58 -8.93
N ALA A 84 -5.80 -0.15 -9.51
CA ALA A 84 -5.20 1.15 -9.20
C ALA A 84 -6.11 2.33 -9.55
N GLN A 85 -6.84 2.26 -10.67
CA GLN A 85 -7.83 3.28 -11.04
C GLN A 85 -8.99 3.33 -10.05
N ILE A 86 -9.53 2.16 -9.64
CA ILE A 86 -10.61 2.07 -8.65
C ILE A 86 -10.21 2.75 -7.35
N TRP A 87 -8.97 2.52 -6.89
CA TRP A 87 -8.44 3.17 -5.69
C TRP A 87 -8.35 4.69 -5.85
N GLU A 88 -7.84 5.17 -6.97
CA GLU A 88 -7.72 6.60 -7.25
C GLU A 88 -9.09 7.28 -7.29
N ASP A 89 -10.05 6.71 -8.03
CA ASP A 89 -11.40 7.26 -8.17
C ASP A 89 -12.13 7.27 -6.82
N TRP A 90 -12.04 6.18 -6.08
CA TRP A 90 -12.62 6.09 -4.74
C TRP A 90 -12.03 7.14 -3.77
N CYS A 91 -10.70 7.35 -3.79
CA CYS A 91 -10.10 8.38 -2.94
C CYS A 91 -10.58 9.80 -3.32
N LYS A 92 -10.76 10.09 -4.61
CA LYS A 92 -11.30 11.37 -5.10
C LYS A 92 -12.74 11.56 -4.65
N GLU A 93 -13.58 10.55 -4.83
CA GLU A 93 -15.01 10.57 -4.44
C GLU A 93 -15.19 10.83 -2.94
N GLN A 94 -14.34 10.25 -2.10
CA GLN A 94 -14.42 10.41 -0.65
C GLN A 94 -13.68 11.65 -0.12
N GLY A 95 -12.90 12.34 -0.97
CA GLY A 95 -12.07 13.48 -0.55
C GLY A 95 -10.93 13.10 0.39
N TYR A 96 -10.37 11.89 0.25
CA TYR A 96 -9.28 11.41 1.09
C TYR A 96 -7.91 11.89 0.61
N LEU A 97 -6.96 12.05 1.53
CA LEU A 97 -5.57 12.36 1.16
C LEU A 97 -4.90 11.09 0.63
N TYR A 98 -4.39 11.14 -0.59
CA TYR A 98 -3.70 10.01 -1.19
C TYR A 98 -2.52 10.45 -2.06
N LYS A 99 -1.57 9.53 -2.28
CA LYS A 99 -0.44 9.66 -3.19
C LYS A 99 -0.29 8.38 -4.00
N MET A 100 -0.32 8.53 -5.32
CA MET A 100 0.00 7.44 -6.25
C MET A 100 1.52 7.31 -6.35
N ILE A 101 2.05 6.15 -5.97
CA ILE A 101 3.48 5.88 -5.89
C ILE A 101 3.87 4.97 -7.05
N HIS A 102 4.91 5.36 -7.77
CA HIS A 102 5.45 4.53 -8.83
C HIS A 102 5.92 3.17 -8.26
N PRO A 103 5.55 2.03 -8.88
CA PRO A 103 5.98 0.71 -8.44
C PRO A 103 7.50 0.67 -8.43
N ALA A 104 8.10 0.29 -7.30
CA ALA A 104 9.55 0.24 -7.20
C ALA A 104 10.07 -0.83 -8.19
N ALA A 105 10.92 -0.39 -9.12
CA ALA A 105 11.52 -1.26 -10.13
C ALA A 105 12.21 -2.45 -9.48
N ASN A 106 11.62 -3.65 -9.54
CA ASN A 106 12.27 -4.91 -9.15
C ASN A 106 13.04 -4.85 -7.81
N ALA A 107 12.58 -4.07 -6.83
CA ALA A 107 13.26 -3.93 -5.54
C ALA A 107 12.93 -5.12 -4.62
N THR A 108 13.28 -6.30 -5.12
CA THR A 108 13.31 -7.62 -4.48
C THR A 108 11.95 -8.08 -3.97
N LYS A 109 11.52 -9.29 -4.37
CA LYS A 109 10.62 -10.09 -3.53
C LYS A 109 11.34 -10.33 -2.20
N LYS A 110 11.31 -9.34 -1.30
CA LYS A 110 12.04 -9.37 -0.03
C LYS A 110 11.60 -10.64 0.66
N LYS A 111 12.50 -11.47 1.16
CA LYS A 111 12.07 -12.66 1.92
C LYS A 111 11.50 -12.20 3.26
N ALA A 112 10.67 -13.03 3.89
CA ALA A 112 10.05 -12.67 5.17
C ALA A 112 11.13 -12.40 6.23
N THR A 113 12.25 -13.12 6.13
CA THR A 113 13.46 -12.91 6.95
C THR A 113 14.07 -11.53 6.77
N ASP A 114 14.17 -11.04 5.53
CA ASP A 114 14.77 -9.74 5.24
C ASP A 114 13.83 -8.62 5.67
N PHE A 115 12.53 -8.80 5.45
CA PHE A 115 11.50 -7.88 5.94
C PHE A 115 11.57 -7.76 7.47
N PHE A 116 11.62 -8.88 8.20
CA PHE A 116 11.77 -8.87 9.65
C PHE A 116 13.05 -8.18 10.10
N ARG A 117 14.19 -8.43 9.44
CA ARG A 117 15.46 -7.76 9.77
C ARG A 117 15.41 -6.24 9.56
N MET A 118 14.69 -5.78 8.53
CA MET A 118 14.57 -4.37 8.21
C MET A 118 13.57 -3.65 9.12
N THR A 119 12.40 -4.25 9.38
CA THR A 119 11.26 -3.57 10.02
C THR A 119 11.01 -4.00 11.46
N GLY A 120 11.62 -5.11 11.91
CA GLY A 120 11.31 -5.75 13.19
C GLY A 120 9.96 -6.47 13.23
N TRP A 121 9.22 -6.54 12.11
CA TRP A 121 7.87 -7.08 12.08
C TRP A 121 7.82 -8.61 12.23
N LYS A 122 7.32 -9.08 13.38
CA LYS A 122 7.24 -10.52 13.73
C LYS A 122 6.01 -11.23 13.17
N GLY A 123 5.01 -10.48 12.68
CA GLY A 123 3.77 -11.03 12.15
C GLY A 123 3.98 -11.79 10.84
N ARG A 124 3.07 -12.72 10.53
CA ARG A 124 3.05 -13.38 9.22
C ARG A 124 2.74 -12.36 8.14
N THR A 125 3.47 -12.42 7.03
CA THR A 125 3.28 -11.54 5.88
C THR A 125 3.38 -12.32 4.58
N ASN A 126 2.72 -11.84 3.53
CA ASN A 126 2.95 -12.31 2.16
C ASN A 126 3.67 -11.22 1.35
N GLU A 127 3.89 -11.44 0.06
CA GLU A 127 4.54 -10.47 -0.85
C GLU A 127 3.82 -9.11 -0.84
N HIS A 128 2.53 -9.10 -1.15
CA HIS A 128 1.70 -7.90 -1.21
C HIS A 128 1.72 -7.09 0.09
N ALA A 129 1.57 -7.77 1.24
CA ALA A 129 1.60 -7.12 2.55
C ALA A 129 2.94 -6.40 2.81
N ARG A 130 4.05 -7.02 2.39
CA ARG A 130 5.38 -6.43 2.56
C ARG A 130 5.59 -5.26 1.61
N ASP A 131 5.14 -5.37 0.36
CA ASP A 131 5.25 -4.30 -0.62
C ASP A 131 4.45 -3.06 -0.15
N ALA A 132 3.22 -3.27 0.33
CA ALA A 132 2.43 -2.23 0.98
C ALA A 132 3.13 -1.59 2.19
N ALA A 133 3.73 -2.40 3.07
CA ALA A 133 4.46 -1.89 4.23
C ALA A 133 5.69 -1.06 3.84
N MET A 134 6.39 -1.45 2.77
CA MET A 134 7.55 -0.69 2.27
C MET A 134 7.18 0.69 1.71
N LEU A 135 5.92 0.95 1.35
CA LEU A 135 5.46 2.27 0.91
C LEU A 135 5.45 3.31 2.05
N VAL A 136 5.33 2.85 3.29
CA VAL A 136 5.10 3.70 4.48
C VAL A 136 6.14 3.52 5.59
N PHE A 137 6.90 2.43 5.59
CA PHE A 137 7.96 2.18 6.56
C PHE A 137 9.04 3.28 6.52
N GLN A 138 9.37 3.87 7.68
CA GLN A 138 10.30 4.99 7.84
C GLN A 138 9.98 6.24 7.01
N ARG A 139 8.82 6.30 6.36
CA ARG A 139 8.42 7.49 5.61
C ARG A 139 8.01 8.59 6.59
N ILE A 140 8.44 9.82 6.34
CA ILE A 140 8.02 10.98 7.12
C ILE A 140 6.72 11.51 6.53
N ALA A 141 5.71 11.72 7.38
CA ALA A 141 4.41 12.22 6.98
C ALA A 141 4.49 13.71 6.58
N LYS A 142 4.54 13.96 5.26
CA LYS A 142 4.48 15.30 4.65
C LYS A 142 3.17 15.47 3.88
N PHE A 143 2.07 15.65 4.61
CA PHE A 143 0.71 15.88 4.09
C PHE A 143 -0.19 16.49 5.17
#